data_AF-A0A151E9I0-F1
#
_entry.id   AF-A0A151E9I0-F1
#
_cell.length_a   1.000
_cell.length_b   1.000
_cell.length_c   1.000
_cell.angle_alpha   90.00
_cell.angle_beta   90.00
_cell.angle_gamma   90.00
#
_symmetry.space_group_name_H-M   'P 1'
#
loop_
_entity.id
_entity.type
_entity.pdbx_description
1 polymer ?
#
loop_
_entity_poly.entity_id
_entity_poly.type
_entity_poly.pdbx_seq_one_letter_code
_entity_poly.pdbx_strand_id
1 'polypeptide(L)'
;MVNDEEIANKVMNQSFPGQKMTDFKRLPGVRHTVLRIERKDEEPIIARVETPEQTLPFIRKTGYFSTSLDIGKEQEILDMLRPVLGERIPTILARGQIEEGPYLVVTPLKGNVLRDVRADTSIKNGENVLYSLGELIGIVHKNFSFDHIGTFSGERTYSPKEWGKYWGWFTSQKLDSNLAELVFTPNERKEIADYIEKRAKQKFRFQSTTIIYDLHDANFTVNDDYRVSGLFDFDHTHKGPGQLDIFSIEETFFTAPWQGEVDAGKMQDSFNNGYKNVTKRDFEQDPLTREMGWFNHYLYASLSKYAIRHKRPGFTQVTKHRVMQVVREGEVDTKKFFEIRGDKGVIIPEYQRIVEMYELPGDKQ
;
A
#
# COMPACT_ATOMS: atom_id res chain seq x y z
N MET A 1 -5.67 -26.01 3.55
CA MET A 1 -5.16 -25.03 4.53
C MET A 1 -3.70 -25.35 4.73
N VAL A 2 -2.86 -24.39 4.41
CA VAL A 2 -1.41 -24.47 4.60
C VAL A 2 -1.11 -24.53 6.10
N ASN A 3 -0.22 -25.43 6.53
CA ASN A 3 0.18 -25.57 7.92
C ASN A 3 1.31 -24.57 8.23
N ASP A 4 1.00 -23.51 8.99
CA ASP A 4 1.96 -22.43 9.28
C ASP A 4 3.18 -22.93 10.08
N GLU A 5 3.00 -23.90 10.97
CA GLU A 5 4.11 -24.50 11.73
C GLU A 5 5.06 -25.28 10.80
N GLU A 6 4.50 -26.00 9.83
CA GLU A 6 5.28 -26.74 8.84
C GLU A 6 6.09 -25.77 7.96
N ILE A 7 5.48 -24.68 7.50
CA ILE A 7 6.18 -23.62 6.78
C ILE A 7 7.30 -23.03 7.63
N ALA A 8 7.03 -22.65 8.88
CA ALA A 8 8.03 -22.05 9.76
C ALA A 8 9.24 -22.98 9.94
N ASN A 9 8.98 -24.27 10.15
CA ASN A 9 10.03 -25.29 10.26
C ASN A 9 10.81 -25.47 8.94
N LYS A 10 10.15 -25.53 7.78
CA LYS A 10 10.82 -25.63 6.47
C LYS A 10 11.74 -24.42 6.24
N VAL A 11 11.26 -23.21 6.50
CA VAL A 11 12.04 -21.97 6.37
C VAL A 11 13.23 -21.96 7.33
N MET A 12 13.01 -22.33 8.61
CA MET A 12 14.07 -22.39 9.63
C MET A 12 15.16 -23.41 9.27
N ASN A 13 14.77 -24.62 8.90
CA ASN A 13 15.72 -25.69 8.56
C ASN A 13 16.60 -25.33 7.35
N GLN A 14 16.04 -24.62 6.37
CA GLN A 14 16.77 -24.20 5.17
C GLN A 14 17.63 -22.95 5.40
N SER A 15 17.10 -21.97 6.14
CA SER A 15 17.76 -20.65 6.32
C SER A 15 18.80 -20.65 7.44
N PHE A 16 18.55 -21.41 8.51
CA PHE A 16 19.39 -21.42 9.71
C PHE A 16 19.62 -22.87 10.21
N PRO A 17 20.35 -23.70 9.45
CA PRO A 17 20.59 -25.10 9.83
C PRO A 17 21.17 -25.22 11.24
N GLY A 18 20.51 -26.01 12.10
CA GLY A 18 20.92 -26.24 13.48
C GLY A 18 20.36 -25.26 14.51
N GLN A 19 19.72 -24.16 14.09
CA GLN A 19 18.94 -23.32 15.01
C GLN A 19 17.58 -23.96 15.30
N LYS A 20 17.03 -23.67 16.48
CA LYS A 20 15.72 -24.16 16.91
C LYS A 20 14.72 -23.01 17.01
N MET A 21 13.58 -23.18 16.35
CA MET A 21 12.39 -22.38 16.62
C MET A 21 11.86 -22.71 18.01
N THR A 22 11.52 -21.70 18.79
CA THR A 22 10.87 -21.86 20.11
C THR A 22 9.38 -21.59 20.04
N ASP A 23 8.97 -20.68 19.16
CA ASP A 23 7.57 -20.31 18.94
C ASP A 23 7.40 -19.63 17.58
N PHE A 24 6.17 -19.50 17.10
CA PHE A 24 5.84 -18.68 15.94
C PHE A 24 4.45 -18.08 16.03
N LYS A 25 4.25 -16.94 15.36
CA LYS A 25 2.96 -16.26 15.26
C LYS A 25 2.68 -15.86 13.81
N ARG A 26 1.48 -16.18 13.31
CA ARG A 26 1.01 -15.64 12.04
C ARG A 26 0.71 -14.15 12.18
N LEU A 27 1.28 -13.35 11.28
CA LEU A 27 0.99 -11.92 11.15
C LEU A 27 -0.01 -11.67 10.01
N PRO A 28 -0.72 -10.52 10.02
CA PRO A 28 -1.57 -10.11 8.90
C PRO A 28 -0.79 -10.02 7.58
N GLY A 29 -1.37 -10.60 6.53
CA GLY A 29 -0.82 -10.56 5.18
C GLY A 29 -1.86 -11.02 4.15
N VAL A 30 -2.09 -10.20 3.12
CA VAL A 30 -3.06 -10.53 2.06
C VAL A 30 -2.45 -11.42 0.99
N ARG A 31 -1.20 -11.11 0.59
CA ARG A 31 -0.50 -11.73 -0.54
C ARG A 31 0.49 -12.82 -0.14
N HIS A 32 0.96 -12.78 1.10
CA HIS A 32 1.95 -13.72 1.62
C HIS A 32 1.46 -14.33 2.92
N THR A 33 1.96 -15.51 3.23
CA THR A 33 1.93 -16.04 4.58
C THR A 33 3.09 -15.38 5.32
N VAL A 34 2.77 -14.56 6.32
CA VAL A 34 3.75 -13.79 7.10
C VAL A 34 3.81 -14.40 8.49
N LEU A 35 4.99 -14.86 8.89
CA LEU A 35 5.22 -15.52 10.16
C LEU A 35 6.31 -14.76 10.93
N ARG A 36 6.02 -14.41 12.17
CA ARG A 36 7.05 -14.04 13.14
C ARG A 36 7.54 -15.32 13.80
N ILE A 37 8.83 -15.60 13.71
CA ILE A 37 9.44 -16.82 14.25
C ILE A 37 10.38 -16.43 15.39
N GLU A 38 10.11 -16.97 16.57
CA GLU A 38 10.95 -16.82 17.75
C GLU A 38 12.00 -17.95 17.75
N ARG A 39 13.26 -17.58 18.02
CA ARG A 39 14.41 -18.48 17.95
C ARG A 39 15.10 -18.55 19.30
N LYS A 40 15.61 -19.73 19.65
CA LYS A 40 16.29 -19.91 20.93
C LYS A 40 17.59 -19.08 20.98
N ASP A 41 17.70 -18.23 22.00
CA ASP A 41 18.88 -17.40 22.31
C ASP A 41 19.26 -16.40 21.19
N GLU A 42 18.33 -16.10 20.29
CA GLU A 42 18.54 -15.31 19.08
C GLU A 42 17.39 -14.32 18.88
N GLU A 43 17.63 -13.24 18.13
CA GLU A 43 16.57 -12.29 17.79
C GLU A 43 15.48 -12.93 16.92
N PRO A 44 14.21 -12.52 17.08
CA PRO A 44 13.13 -12.97 16.23
C PRO A 44 13.34 -12.58 14.77
N ILE A 45 12.70 -13.33 13.88
CA ILE A 45 12.73 -13.08 12.43
C ILE A 45 11.31 -12.99 11.88
N ILE A 46 11.15 -12.34 10.73
CA ILE A 46 9.93 -12.34 9.96
C ILE A 46 10.16 -13.15 8.68
N ALA A 47 9.41 -14.23 8.50
CA ALA A 47 9.38 -15.01 7.27
C ALA A 47 8.13 -14.64 6.45
N ARG A 48 8.33 -14.28 5.18
CA ARG A 48 7.28 -14.07 4.18
C ARG A 48 7.36 -15.20 3.16
N VAL A 49 6.25 -15.88 2.90
CA VAL A 49 6.17 -16.98 1.94
C VAL A 49 5.04 -16.73 0.94
N GLU A 50 5.34 -16.83 -0.35
CA GLU A 50 4.33 -16.84 -1.40
C GLU A 50 3.71 -18.21 -1.55
N THR A 51 2.47 -18.39 -1.10
CA THR A 51 1.77 -19.66 -1.27
C THR A 51 0.91 -19.63 -2.53
N PRO A 52 0.72 -20.75 -3.27
CA PRO A 52 0.06 -20.74 -4.57
C PRO A 52 -1.41 -20.30 -4.47
N GLU A 53 -2.03 -20.56 -3.32
CA GLU A 53 -3.38 -20.12 -2.95
C GLU A 53 -3.51 -18.59 -2.94
N GLN A 54 -2.45 -17.88 -2.57
CA GLN A 54 -2.38 -16.42 -2.52
C GLN A 54 -1.82 -15.83 -3.83
N THR A 55 -0.86 -16.51 -4.47
CA THR A 55 -0.12 -16.07 -5.66
C THR A 55 -0.95 -16.15 -6.96
N LEU A 56 -1.69 -17.24 -7.19
CA LEU A 56 -2.33 -17.54 -8.50
C LEU A 56 -3.45 -16.56 -8.94
N PRO A 57 -4.28 -15.97 -8.05
CA PRO A 57 -5.31 -15.02 -8.45
C PRO A 57 -4.79 -13.59 -8.67
N PHE A 58 -3.73 -13.18 -7.95
CA PHE A 58 -3.23 -11.80 -7.91
C PHE A 58 -2.11 -11.55 -8.91
N ILE A 59 -1.07 -12.40 -8.97
CA ILE A 59 0.14 -12.14 -9.78
C ILE A 59 -0.15 -12.02 -11.28
N ARG A 60 -1.22 -12.63 -11.80
CA ARG A 60 -1.37 -12.73 -13.26
C ARG A 60 -1.82 -11.46 -13.98
N LYS A 61 -2.45 -10.46 -13.34
CA LYS A 61 -3.02 -9.32 -14.10
C LYS A 61 -3.23 -8.03 -13.29
N THR A 62 -2.42 -7.63 -12.33
CA THR A 62 -2.57 -6.29 -11.72
C THR A 62 -1.91 -5.24 -12.62
N GLY A 63 -2.38 -5.10 -13.86
CA GLY A 63 -1.75 -4.23 -14.87
C GLY A 63 -1.58 -2.74 -14.49
N TYR A 64 -1.98 -2.37 -13.27
CA TYR A 64 -1.72 -1.10 -12.58
C TYR A 64 -0.21 -0.90 -12.42
N PHE A 65 0.50 -1.96 -12.04
CA PHE A 65 1.95 -2.06 -12.07
C PHE A 65 2.25 -2.99 -13.23
N SER A 66 2.99 -2.55 -14.23
CA SER A 66 3.40 -3.40 -15.35
C SER A 66 4.39 -4.51 -14.93
N THR A 67 4.40 -4.89 -13.64
CA THR A 67 5.38 -5.71 -12.95
C THR A 67 4.69 -6.80 -12.15
N SER A 68 5.36 -7.92 -11.97
CA SER A 68 4.98 -8.89 -10.95
C SER A 68 5.11 -8.24 -9.56
N LEU A 69 4.11 -8.50 -8.71
CA LEU A 69 4.14 -8.19 -7.28
C LEU A 69 4.61 -9.47 -6.60
N ASP A 70 5.92 -9.64 -6.51
CA ASP A 70 6.54 -10.84 -5.95
C ASP A 70 7.70 -10.51 -5.00
N ILE A 71 8.06 -11.49 -4.18
CA ILE A 71 9.10 -11.47 -3.17
C ILE A 71 10.48 -11.21 -3.80
N GLY A 72 10.72 -11.68 -5.02
CA GLY A 72 11.98 -11.42 -5.74
C GLY A 72 12.17 -9.93 -6.00
N LYS A 73 11.13 -9.25 -6.48
CA LYS A 73 11.12 -7.79 -6.65
C LYS A 73 11.36 -7.07 -5.32
N GLU A 74 10.66 -7.47 -4.24
CA GLU A 74 10.85 -6.84 -2.93
C GLU A 74 12.30 -6.97 -2.42
N GLN A 75 12.94 -8.13 -2.61
CA GLN A 75 14.33 -8.35 -2.21
C GLN A 75 15.27 -7.33 -2.85
N GLU A 76 15.16 -7.16 -4.17
CA GLU A 76 16.00 -6.23 -4.90
C GLU A 76 15.78 -4.80 -4.40
N ILE A 77 14.52 -4.39 -4.18
CA ILE A 77 14.22 -3.05 -3.68
C ILE A 77 14.81 -2.83 -2.29
N LEU A 78 14.73 -3.82 -1.40
CA LEU A 78 15.34 -3.75 -0.07
C LEU A 78 16.87 -3.62 -0.16
N ASP A 79 17.53 -4.39 -1.01
CA ASP A 79 18.98 -4.31 -1.23
C ASP A 79 19.38 -2.91 -1.75
N MET A 80 18.57 -2.33 -2.64
CA MET A 80 18.82 -1.03 -3.26
C MET A 80 18.52 0.15 -2.33
N LEU A 81 17.50 0.04 -1.48
CA LEU A 81 17.14 1.06 -0.50
C LEU A 81 18.02 1.00 0.76
N ARG A 82 18.71 -0.12 1.03
CA ARG A 82 19.55 -0.28 2.24
C ARG A 82 20.59 0.83 2.40
N PRO A 83 21.38 1.22 1.38
CA PRO A 83 22.36 2.30 1.52
C PRO A 83 21.72 3.66 1.86
N VAL A 84 20.43 3.84 1.56
CA VAL A 84 19.69 5.10 1.73
C VAL A 84 18.95 5.14 3.07
N LEU A 85 18.32 4.03 3.45
CA LEU A 85 17.43 3.97 4.62
C LEU A 85 18.04 3.23 5.82
N GLY A 86 19.14 2.50 5.63
CA GLY A 86 19.87 1.82 6.71
C GLY A 86 18.98 0.87 7.50
N GLU A 87 18.93 1.04 8.83
CA GLU A 87 18.13 0.22 9.75
C GLU A 87 16.61 0.52 9.70
N ARG A 88 16.17 1.53 8.93
CA ARG A 88 14.75 1.89 8.81
C ARG A 88 13.98 0.99 7.84
N ILE A 89 14.61 -0.03 7.28
CA ILE A 89 13.96 -1.07 6.46
C ILE A 89 14.44 -2.47 6.90
N PRO A 90 13.66 -3.54 6.67
CA PRO A 90 14.02 -4.88 7.11
C PRO A 90 15.30 -5.38 6.44
N THR A 91 16.24 -5.94 7.22
CA THR A 91 17.45 -6.62 6.71
C THR A 91 17.13 -7.99 6.22
N ILE A 92 17.48 -8.29 4.96
CA ILE A 92 17.38 -9.64 4.39
C ILE A 92 18.39 -10.54 5.10
N LEU A 93 17.88 -11.57 5.77
CA LEU A 93 18.67 -12.57 6.48
C LEU A 93 18.83 -13.85 5.67
N ALA A 94 17.77 -14.25 4.96
CA ALA A 94 17.78 -15.41 4.09
C ALA A 94 16.70 -15.28 3.01
N ARG A 95 16.88 -16.04 1.93
CA ARG A 95 15.92 -16.17 0.83
C ARG A 95 16.05 -17.56 0.22
N GLY A 96 14.97 -18.07 -0.35
CA GLY A 96 15.00 -19.35 -1.01
C GLY A 96 13.65 -19.79 -1.55
N GLN A 97 13.55 -21.08 -1.79
CA GLN A 97 12.36 -21.76 -2.30
C GLN A 97 12.06 -22.95 -1.39
N ILE A 98 10.83 -23.05 -0.92
CA ILE A 98 10.24 -24.25 -0.31
C ILE A 98 9.16 -24.82 -1.25
N GLU A 99 8.55 -25.93 -0.86
CA GLU A 99 7.50 -26.60 -1.63
C GLU A 99 6.31 -25.67 -1.92
N GLU A 100 5.93 -24.85 -0.94
CA GLU A 100 4.82 -23.91 -1.03
C GLU A 100 5.13 -22.73 -1.96
N GLY A 101 6.39 -22.30 -2.03
CA GLY A 101 6.78 -21.19 -2.89
C GLY A 101 8.09 -20.50 -2.49
N PRO A 102 8.42 -19.38 -3.15
CA PRO A 102 9.57 -18.57 -2.77
C PRO A 102 9.31 -17.91 -1.41
N TYR A 103 10.38 -17.73 -0.65
CA TYR A 103 10.34 -17.08 0.66
C TYR A 103 11.43 -16.04 0.83
N LEU A 104 11.17 -15.13 1.76
CA LEU A 104 12.08 -14.09 2.22
C LEU A 104 12.05 -14.03 3.74
N VAL A 105 13.22 -14.09 4.36
CA VAL A 105 13.39 -13.89 5.81
C VAL A 105 14.06 -12.55 6.04
N VAL A 106 13.46 -11.73 6.90
CA VAL A 106 13.98 -10.41 7.26
C VAL A 106 14.00 -10.18 8.76
N THR A 107 14.79 -9.19 9.19
CA THR A 107 14.75 -8.69 10.57
C THR A 107 13.42 -7.97 10.86
N PRO A 108 12.84 -8.11 12.05
CA PRO A 108 11.75 -7.27 12.50
C PRO A 108 12.23 -5.82 12.64
N LEU A 109 11.37 -4.86 12.32
CA LEU A 109 11.64 -3.44 12.56
C LEU A 109 11.35 -3.09 14.03
N LYS A 110 12.08 -2.11 14.56
CA LYS A 110 11.85 -1.54 15.89
C LYS A 110 10.61 -0.64 15.88
N GLY A 111 9.98 -0.51 17.04
CA GLY A 111 8.77 0.31 17.24
C GLY A 111 7.48 -0.47 17.06
N ASN A 112 6.36 0.24 17.13
CA ASN A 112 5.01 -0.31 17.00
C ASN A 112 4.47 -0.04 15.61
N VAL A 113 3.76 -0.99 15.00
CA VAL A 113 3.04 -0.73 13.74
C VAL A 113 1.98 0.33 13.99
N LEU A 114 1.94 1.40 13.17
CA LEU A 114 1.07 2.55 13.46
C LEU A 114 -0.40 2.13 13.58
N ARG A 115 -0.89 1.24 12.69
CA ARG A 115 -2.26 0.72 12.72
C ARG A 115 -2.70 0.28 14.10
N ASP A 116 -1.79 -0.37 14.83
CA ASP A 116 -2.09 -1.04 16.10
C ASP A 116 -2.09 -0.06 17.28
N VAL A 117 -1.59 1.17 17.11
CA VAL A 117 -1.50 2.20 18.17
C VAL A 117 -2.23 3.51 17.84
N ARG A 118 -2.64 3.72 16.59
CA ARG A 118 -3.21 5.02 16.13
C ARG A 118 -4.51 5.43 16.83
N ALA A 119 -5.35 4.47 17.21
CA ALA A 119 -6.64 4.75 17.85
C ALA A 119 -6.48 5.45 19.21
N ASP A 120 -5.37 5.18 19.88
CA ASP A 120 -4.99 5.80 21.15
C ASP A 120 -4.01 6.97 20.98
N THR A 121 -3.77 7.38 19.73
CA THR A 121 -2.82 8.43 19.39
C THR A 121 -3.55 9.76 19.16
N SER A 122 -3.05 10.81 19.81
CA SER A 122 -3.55 12.17 19.62
C SER A 122 -3.31 12.67 18.19
N ILE A 123 -4.17 13.57 17.73
CA ILE A 123 -4.02 14.18 16.39
C ILE A 123 -2.66 14.87 16.21
N LYS A 124 -2.12 15.50 17.25
CA LYS A 124 -0.80 16.14 17.24
C LYS A 124 0.34 15.14 17.04
N ASN A 125 0.20 13.94 17.62
CA ASN A 125 1.15 12.87 17.38
C ASN A 125 1.00 12.31 15.96
N GLY A 126 -0.22 12.26 15.41
CA GLY A 126 -0.44 11.98 13.99
C GLY A 126 0.29 12.97 13.06
N GLU A 127 0.24 14.27 13.36
CA GLU A 127 1.00 15.30 12.64
C GLU A 127 2.52 15.04 12.71
N ASN A 128 3.05 14.64 13.87
CA ASN A 128 4.46 14.25 14.04
C ASN A 128 4.84 13.03 13.21
N VAL A 129 3.96 12.02 13.15
CA VAL A 129 4.18 10.83 12.31
C VAL A 129 4.26 11.24 10.85
N LEU A 130 3.33 12.06 10.36
CA LEU A 130 3.33 12.52 8.98
C LEU A 130 4.53 13.38 8.64
N TYR A 131 4.95 14.27 9.55
CA TYR A 131 6.20 15.03 9.38
C TYR A 131 7.39 14.08 9.23
N SER A 132 7.52 13.10 10.12
CA SER A 132 8.61 12.11 10.05
C SER A 132 8.53 11.22 8.81
N LEU A 133 7.33 10.89 8.34
CA LEU A 133 7.11 10.13 7.10
C LEU A 133 7.52 10.97 5.89
N GLY A 134 7.12 12.24 5.84
CA GLY A 134 7.53 13.19 4.81
C GLY A 134 9.05 13.33 4.72
N GLU A 135 9.76 13.39 5.85
CA GLU A 135 11.22 13.36 5.87
C GLU A 135 11.78 12.08 5.23
N LEU A 136 11.22 10.92 5.57
CA LEU A 136 11.69 9.63 5.06
C LEU A 136 11.47 9.49 3.55
N ILE A 137 10.30 9.88 3.05
CA ILE A 137 10.01 9.94 1.62
C ILE A 137 10.91 10.95 0.91
N GLY A 138 11.16 12.10 1.54
CA GLY A 138 12.14 13.08 1.06
C GLY A 138 13.55 12.50 0.93
N ILE A 139 13.98 11.64 1.86
CA ILE A 139 15.27 10.94 1.78
C ILE A 139 15.29 10.00 0.57
N VAL A 140 14.24 9.20 0.37
CA VAL A 140 14.15 8.28 -0.78
C VAL A 140 14.18 9.06 -2.09
N HIS A 141 13.26 10.00 -2.29
CA HIS A 141 13.12 10.75 -3.54
C HIS A 141 14.36 11.60 -3.88
N LYS A 142 15.12 12.04 -2.87
CA LYS A 142 16.32 12.85 -3.08
C LYS A 142 17.56 12.01 -3.38
N ASN A 143 17.72 10.86 -2.71
CA ASN A 143 18.99 10.12 -2.69
C ASN A 143 18.93 8.80 -3.46
N PHE A 144 17.76 8.39 -3.95
CA PHE A 144 17.58 7.16 -4.69
C PHE A 144 17.03 7.44 -6.10
N SER A 145 17.60 6.78 -7.11
CA SER A 145 17.11 6.84 -8.49
C SER A 145 17.01 5.45 -9.10
N PHE A 146 15.87 5.18 -9.75
CA PHE A 146 15.64 3.98 -10.55
C PHE A 146 16.37 3.97 -11.90
N ASP A 147 17.16 5.00 -12.23
CA ASP A 147 17.86 5.08 -13.52
C ASP A 147 18.86 3.94 -13.76
N HIS A 148 19.35 3.29 -12.71
CA HIS A 148 20.27 2.14 -12.79
C HIS A 148 19.54 0.78 -12.84
N ILE A 149 18.22 0.76 -12.79
CA ILE A 149 17.40 -0.44 -12.54
C ILE A 149 16.63 -0.86 -13.83
N GLY A 150 17.12 -0.43 -15.00
CA GLY A 150 16.48 -0.63 -16.31
C GLY A 150 16.30 -2.07 -16.79
N THR A 151 16.38 -3.09 -15.92
CA THR A 151 16.43 -4.51 -16.32
C THR A 151 15.54 -5.47 -15.54
N PHE A 152 15.02 -5.13 -14.35
CA PHE A 152 14.71 -6.21 -13.40
C PHE A 152 13.25 -6.69 -13.31
N SER A 153 12.28 -6.01 -13.90
CA SER A 153 10.87 -6.47 -13.79
C SER A 153 9.93 -6.00 -14.90
N GLY A 154 10.48 -5.48 -16.00
CA GLY A 154 9.66 -4.83 -17.04
C GLY A 154 9.06 -3.49 -16.58
N GLU A 155 9.62 -2.87 -15.53
CA GLU A 155 9.27 -1.52 -15.11
C GLU A 155 9.46 -0.53 -16.26
N ARG A 156 8.34 -0.03 -16.77
CA ARG A 156 8.37 1.05 -17.74
C ARG A 156 8.56 2.35 -16.98
N THR A 157 9.66 3.03 -17.30
CA THR A 157 9.78 4.44 -16.93
C THR A 157 8.85 5.22 -17.85
N TYR A 158 7.92 5.96 -17.27
CA TYR A 158 6.99 6.77 -18.03
C TYR A 158 7.40 8.23 -17.94
N SER A 159 7.73 8.84 -19.08
CA SER A 159 7.68 10.31 -19.15
C SER A 159 6.25 10.79 -18.89
N PRO A 160 6.03 12.06 -18.48
CA PRO A 160 4.68 12.59 -18.26
C PRO A 160 3.74 12.43 -19.47
N LYS A 161 4.29 12.42 -20.70
CA LYS A 161 3.54 12.18 -21.94
C LYS A 161 3.16 10.70 -22.13
N GLU A 162 4.03 9.78 -21.73
CA GLU A 162 3.77 8.34 -21.81
C GLU A 162 2.84 7.88 -20.69
N TRP A 163 2.89 8.54 -19.54
CA TRP A 163 1.99 8.33 -18.41
C TRP A 163 0.53 8.50 -18.85
N GLY A 164 0.12 9.65 -19.39
CA GLY A 164 -1.26 9.85 -19.84
C GLY A 164 -1.77 8.79 -20.83
N LYS A 165 -0.90 8.31 -21.73
CA LYS A 165 -1.23 7.25 -22.71
C LYS A 165 -1.36 5.87 -22.05
N TYR A 166 -0.39 5.51 -21.20
CA TYR A 166 -0.43 4.27 -20.44
C TYR A 166 -1.67 4.20 -19.57
N TRP A 167 -1.99 5.30 -18.89
CA TRP A 167 -3.15 5.39 -18.01
C TRP A 167 -4.47 5.28 -18.77
N GLY A 168 -4.60 5.93 -19.93
CA GLY A 168 -5.76 5.76 -20.81
C GLY A 168 -5.93 4.30 -21.25
N TRP A 169 -4.85 3.65 -21.71
CA TRP A 169 -4.86 2.25 -22.13
C TRP A 169 -5.14 1.27 -20.99
N PHE A 170 -4.48 1.45 -19.85
CA PHE A 170 -4.63 0.57 -18.69
C PHE A 170 -6.07 0.60 -18.20
N THR A 171 -6.61 1.80 -18.06
CA THR A 171 -7.97 1.98 -17.61
C THR A 171 -8.95 1.37 -18.60
N SER A 172 -8.81 1.63 -19.91
CA SER A 172 -9.72 1.05 -20.91
C SER A 172 -9.69 -0.49 -20.93
N GLN A 173 -8.52 -1.11 -20.85
CA GLN A 173 -8.43 -2.58 -20.77
C GLN A 173 -9.06 -3.15 -19.51
N LYS A 174 -8.95 -2.44 -18.39
CA LYS A 174 -9.57 -2.83 -17.12
C LYS A 174 -11.06 -2.62 -17.11
N LEU A 175 -11.54 -1.58 -17.78
CA LEU A 175 -12.96 -1.36 -17.96
C LEU A 175 -13.60 -2.52 -18.72
N ASP A 176 -13.01 -2.90 -19.86
CA ASP A 176 -13.56 -3.95 -20.72
C ASP A 176 -13.54 -5.35 -20.08
N SER A 177 -12.48 -5.65 -19.31
CA SER A 177 -12.30 -6.99 -18.73
C SER A 177 -13.00 -7.21 -17.38
N ASN A 178 -13.26 -6.15 -16.61
CA ASN A 178 -13.69 -6.29 -15.21
C ASN A 178 -14.92 -5.44 -14.82
N LEU A 179 -15.37 -4.46 -15.61
CA LEU A 179 -16.65 -3.79 -15.33
C LEU A 179 -17.84 -4.75 -15.42
N ALA A 180 -17.71 -5.88 -16.11
CA ALA A 180 -18.78 -6.90 -16.14
C ALA A 180 -19.15 -7.39 -14.72
N GLU A 181 -18.22 -7.32 -13.76
CA GLU A 181 -18.42 -7.75 -12.38
C GLU A 181 -18.87 -6.62 -11.44
N LEU A 182 -18.81 -5.36 -11.88
CA LEU A 182 -19.25 -4.18 -11.13
C LEU A 182 -20.62 -3.70 -11.59
N VAL A 183 -21.47 -3.32 -10.62
CA VAL A 183 -22.85 -2.87 -10.85
C VAL A 183 -22.92 -1.41 -11.33
N PHE A 184 -22.11 -1.05 -12.34
CA PHE A 184 -22.25 0.22 -13.05
C PHE A 184 -23.31 0.10 -14.13
N THR A 185 -24.22 1.07 -14.18
CA THR A 185 -25.20 1.24 -15.25
C THR A 185 -24.51 1.58 -16.58
N PRO A 186 -25.16 1.36 -17.74
CA PRO A 186 -24.61 1.76 -19.03
C PRO A 186 -24.20 3.24 -19.10
N ASN A 187 -24.99 4.14 -18.48
CA ASN A 187 -24.70 5.57 -18.44
C ASN A 187 -23.44 5.86 -17.62
N GLU A 188 -23.29 5.26 -16.43
CA GLU A 188 -22.09 5.44 -15.59
C GLU A 188 -20.83 4.92 -16.31
N ARG A 189 -20.92 3.81 -17.04
CA ARG A 189 -19.78 3.30 -17.84
C ARG A 189 -19.37 4.28 -18.92
N LYS A 190 -20.34 4.90 -19.58
CA LYS A 190 -20.08 5.95 -20.57
C LYS A 190 -19.43 7.17 -19.94
N GLU A 191 -19.94 7.65 -18.79
CA GLU A 191 -19.33 8.75 -18.03
C GLU A 191 -17.86 8.45 -17.68
N ILE A 192 -17.58 7.24 -17.19
CA ILE A 192 -16.22 6.81 -16.86
C ILE A 192 -15.33 6.80 -18.13
N ALA A 193 -15.80 6.24 -19.24
CA ALA A 193 -15.05 6.19 -20.49
C ALA A 193 -14.74 7.59 -21.03
N ASP A 194 -15.73 8.48 -21.07
CA ASP A 194 -15.59 9.88 -21.51
C ASP A 194 -14.59 10.64 -20.62
N TYR A 195 -14.65 10.41 -19.30
CA TYR A 195 -13.71 10.97 -18.34
C TYR A 195 -12.27 10.53 -18.62
N ILE A 196 -12.01 9.23 -18.81
CA ILE A 196 -10.67 8.70 -19.11
C ILE A 196 -10.14 9.27 -20.43
N GLU A 197 -10.98 9.31 -21.47
CA GLU A 197 -10.58 9.83 -22.77
C GLU A 197 -10.18 11.31 -22.66
N LYS A 198 -10.94 12.10 -21.89
CA LYS A 198 -10.63 13.50 -21.62
C LYS A 198 -9.30 13.64 -20.88
N ARG A 199 -9.05 12.86 -19.82
CA ARG A 199 -7.82 12.96 -19.01
C ARG A 199 -6.58 12.43 -19.72
N ALA A 200 -6.70 11.39 -20.54
CA ALA A 200 -5.58 10.85 -21.34
C ALA A 200 -4.99 11.87 -22.34
N LYS A 201 -5.76 12.91 -22.72
CA LYS A 201 -5.33 14.00 -23.60
C LYS A 201 -4.64 15.15 -22.87
N GLN A 202 -4.73 15.21 -21.54
CA GLN A 202 -4.14 16.28 -20.74
C GLN A 202 -2.64 16.07 -20.50
N LYS A 203 -1.91 17.17 -20.30
CA LYS A 203 -0.48 17.14 -20.03
C LYS A 203 -0.24 17.05 -18.53
N PHE A 204 0.27 15.90 -18.09
CA PHE A 204 0.75 15.71 -16.73
C PHE A 204 2.03 16.52 -16.50
N ARG A 205 2.19 17.07 -15.30
CA ARG A 205 3.38 17.81 -14.89
C ARG A 205 3.89 17.19 -13.60
N PHE A 206 4.75 16.19 -13.73
CA PHE A 206 5.42 15.59 -12.60
C PHE A 206 6.88 15.31 -12.91
N GLN A 207 7.72 15.33 -11.88
CA GLN A 207 9.04 14.73 -11.93
C GLN A 207 8.92 13.25 -11.55
N SER A 208 9.43 12.37 -12.42
CA SER A 208 9.46 10.95 -12.11
C SER A 208 10.50 10.66 -11.03
N THR A 209 10.10 9.92 -10.00
CA THR A 209 10.90 9.52 -8.84
C THR A 209 10.58 8.08 -8.43
N THR A 210 11.30 7.56 -7.44
CA THR A 210 10.98 6.30 -6.77
C THR A 210 9.78 6.49 -5.87
N ILE A 211 8.71 5.76 -6.15
CA ILE A 211 7.49 5.71 -5.33
C ILE A 211 7.49 4.39 -4.57
N ILE A 212 7.18 4.40 -3.27
CA ILE A 212 6.96 3.19 -2.46
C ILE A 212 5.55 2.65 -2.70
N TYR A 213 4.58 3.58 -2.85
CA TYR A 213 3.19 3.39 -3.23
C TYR A 213 2.33 2.73 -2.14
N ASP A 214 2.78 1.66 -1.49
CA ASP A 214 1.99 0.96 -0.46
C ASP A 214 2.18 1.57 0.96
N LEU A 215 2.19 2.90 1.00
CA LEU A 215 2.38 3.67 2.23
C LEU A 215 1.07 3.81 2.98
N HIS A 216 0.74 2.80 3.77
CA HIS A 216 -0.36 2.84 4.72
C HIS A 216 0.08 2.53 6.15
N ASP A 217 -0.75 2.86 7.12
CA ASP A 217 -0.48 2.77 8.55
C ASP A 217 -0.13 1.35 9.05
N ALA A 218 -0.48 0.31 8.28
CA ALA A 218 -0.05 -1.06 8.57
C ALA A 218 1.34 -1.46 8.01
N ASN A 219 2.00 -0.59 7.22
CA ASN A 219 3.27 -0.87 6.52
C ASN A 219 4.46 -0.05 7.04
N PHE A 220 4.31 0.58 8.21
CA PHE A 220 5.42 1.26 8.88
C PHE A 220 5.28 1.22 10.39
N THR A 221 6.42 1.34 11.06
CA THR A 221 6.51 1.40 12.52
C THR A 221 6.80 2.81 13.01
N VAL A 222 6.36 3.11 14.23
CA VAL A 222 6.63 4.34 14.95
C VAL A 222 7.31 4.05 16.30
N ASN A 223 8.18 4.95 16.73
CA ASN A 223 8.80 4.90 18.05
C ASN A 223 7.95 5.61 19.11
N ASP A 224 8.43 5.66 20.35
CA ASP A 224 7.74 6.28 21.49
C ASP A 224 7.52 7.79 21.34
N ASP A 225 8.29 8.45 20.46
CA ASP A 225 8.14 9.87 20.11
C ASP A 225 7.17 10.10 18.93
N TYR A 226 6.46 9.05 18.50
CA TYR A 226 5.58 9.08 17.32
C TYR A 226 6.29 9.53 16.04
N ARG A 227 7.56 9.13 15.89
CA ARG A 227 8.32 9.29 14.66
C ARG A 227 8.42 7.95 13.93
N VAL A 228 8.40 8.00 12.60
CA VAL A 228 8.53 6.80 11.77
C VAL A 228 9.90 6.17 12.00
N SER A 229 9.92 4.96 12.55
CA SER A 229 11.13 4.20 12.87
C SER A 229 11.49 3.20 11.78
N GLY A 230 10.54 2.79 10.94
CA GLY A 230 10.85 2.01 9.74
C GLY A 230 9.67 1.76 8.80
N LEU A 231 9.98 1.34 7.57
CA LEU A 231 9.04 1.03 6.48
C LEU A 231 9.25 -0.41 6.02
N PHE A 232 8.18 -1.08 5.60
CA PHE A 232 8.24 -2.43 5.03
C PHE A 232 7.15 -2.62 3.95
N ASP A 233 7.15 -3.78 3.31
CA ASP A 233 6.28 -4.14 2.19
C ASP A 233 6.53 -3.33 0.91
N PHE A 234 7.73 -3.50 0.35
CA PHE A 234 8.21 -2.70 -0.78
C PHE A 234 7.84 -3.26 -2.16
N ASP A 235 7.09 -4.35 -2.26
CA ASP A 235 6.82 -5.02 -3.54
C ASP A 235 6.05 -4.15 -4.57
N HIS A 236 5.35 -3.12 -4.09
CA HIS A 236 4.70 -2.10 -4.91
C HIS A 236 5.61 -0.94 -5.36
N THR A 237 6.85 -0.87 -4.88
CA THR A 237 7.76 0.23 -5.23
C THR A 237 8.04 0.21 -6.73
N HIS A 238 8.01 1.37 -7.36
CA HIS A 238 8.27 1.54 -8.80
C HIS A 238 8.63 3.00 -9.11
N LYS A 239 9.02 3.27 -10.36
CA LYS A 239 9.28 4.64 -10.82
C LYS A 239 8.00 5.32 -11.35
N GLY A 240 7.70 6.54 -10.91
CA GLY A 240 6.53 7.29 -11.37
C GLY A 240 6.39 8.68 -10.72
N PRO A 241 5.18 9.29 -10.73
CA PRO A 241 4.90 10.54 -10.03
C PRO A 241 4.97 10.38 -8.50
N GLY A 242 5.80 11.18 -7.82
CA GLY A 242 5.95 11.12 -6.36
C GLY A 242 4.65 11.31 -5.58
N GLN A 243 3.67 12.00 -6.17
CA GLN A 243 2.32 12.23 -5.61
C GLN A 243 1.54 10.94 -5.34
N LEU A 244 1.94 9.81 -5.91
CA LEU A 244 1.29 8.54 -5.59
C LEU A 244 1.63 8.05 -4.17
N ASP A 245 2.77 8.44 -3.58
CA ASP A 245 3.11 8.11 -2.19
C ASP A 245 2.19 8.82 -1.19
N ILE A 246 1.88 10.10 -1.42
CA ILE A 246 0.97 10.84 -0.54
C ILE A 246 -0.46 10.33 -0.65
N PHE A 247 -0.88 9.93 -1.85
CA PHE A 247 -2.23 9.43 -2.06
C PHE A 247 -2.58 8.23 -1.15
N SER A 248 -1.70 7.24 -1.06
CA SER A 248 -1.93 6.06 -0.19
C SER A 248 -2.00 6.41 1.30
N ILE A 249 -1.26 7.45 1.71
CA ILE A 249 -1.34 8.02 3.06
C ILE A 249 -2.69 8.72 3.26
N GLU A 250 -3.15 9.53 2.31
CA GLU A 250 -4.44 10.24 2.43
C GLU A 250 -5.60 9.25 2.63
N GLU A 251 -5.59 8.14 1.89
CA GLU A 251 -6.65 7.13 1.95
C GLU A 251 -6.67 6.40 3.30
N THR A 252 -5.51 6.01 3.83
CA THR A 252 -5.42 5.16 5.02
C THR A 252 -5.23 5.91 6.32
N PHE A 253 -4.61 7.08 6.28
CA PHE A 253 -4.26 7.87 7.46
C PHE A 253 -5.32 8.92 7.76
N PHE A 254 -5.80 9.67 6.75
CA PHE A 254 -6.74 10.78 7.00
C PHE A 254 -8.17 10.28 7.26
N THR A 255 -8.45 9.04 6.89
CA THR A 255 -9.77 8.42 7.09
C THR A 255 -9.84 7.50 8.32
N ALA A 256 -8.72 7.34 9.03
CA ALA A 256 -8.56 6.49 10.20
C ALA A 256 -9.13 7.12 11.48
N PRO A 257 -9.48 6.31 12.49
CA PRO A 257 -9.77 6.83 13.82
C PRO A 257 -8.51 7.40 14.48
N TRP A 258 -8.60 8.64 14.94
CA TRP A 258 -7.60 9.35 15.76
C TRP A 258 -8.27 9.91 17.01
N GLN A 259 -7.51 10.15 18.08
CA GLN A 259 -8.02 10.93 19.20
C GLN A 259 -8.06 12.42 18.83
N GLY A 260 -9.23 12.87 18.39
CA GLY A 260 -9.50 14.26 18.01
C GLY A 260 -10.15 14.39 16.64
N GLU A 261 -10.44 15.63 16.24
CA GLU A 261 -10.94 15.92 14.90
C GLU A 261 -9.77 15.98 13.90
N VAL A 262 -9.90 15.25 12.80
CA VAL A 262 -8.88 15.25 11.73
C VAL A 262 -9.04 16.47 10.85
N ASP A 263 -8.03 17.33 10.84
CA ASP A 263 -7.86 18.37 9.83
C ASP A 263 -6.91 17.87 8.73
N ALA A 264 -7.49 17.39 7.64
CA ALA A 264 -6.72 16.85 6.50
C ALA A 264 -5.71 17.87 5.92
N GLY A 265 -6.02 19.18 5.99
CA GLY A 265 -5.11 20.22 5.52
C GLY A 265 -3.86 20.29 6.38
N LYS A 266 -4.01 20.33 7.71
CA LYS A 266 -2.87 20.34 8.65
C LYS A 266 -2.03 19.06 8.59
N MET A 267 -2.69 17.92 8.39
CA MET A 267 -2.01 16.64 8.21
C MET A 267 -1.16 16.63 6.94
N GLN A 268 -1.73 17.09 5.82
CA GLN A 268 -1.01 17.23 4.56
C GLN A 268 0.16 18.24 4.68
N ASP A 269 -0.06 19.37 5.36
CA ASP A 269 0.99 20.36 5.62
C ASP A 269 2.13 19.79 6.46
N SER A 270 1.83 18.96 7.47
CA SER A 270 2.84 18.30 8.29
C SER A 270 3.74 17.38 7.47
N PHE A 271 3.15 16.56 6.59
CA PHE A 271 3.90 15.74 5.64
C PHE A 271 4.77 16.59 4.70
N ASN A 272 4.18 17.61 4.08
CA ASN A 272 4.87 18.50 3.15
C ASN A 272 6.06 19.22 3.81
N ASN A 273 5.89 19.65 5.06
CA ASN A 273 6.94 20.30 5.84
C ASN A 273 8.11 19.35 6.14
N GLY A 274 7.82 18.09 6.50
CA GLY A 274 8.84 17.07 6.67
C GLY A 274 9.62 16.79 5.38
N TYR A 275 8.90 16.64 4.26
CA TYR A 275 9.53 16.46 2.95
C TYR A 275 10.45 17.63 2.59
N LYS A 276 9.94 18.86 2.74
CA LYS A 276 10.69 20.10 2.47
C LYS A 276 11.92 20.24 3.36
N ASN A 277 11.86 19.76 4.61
CA ASN A 277 13.01 19.80 5.50
C ASN A 277 14.22 19.05 4.91
N VAL A 278 13.99 17.92 4.23
CA VAL A 278 15.04 17.09 3.64
C VAL A 278 15.44 17.54 2.23
N THR A 279 14.45 17.79 1.38
CA THR A 279 14.68 18.08 -0.05
C THR A 279 14.99 19.54 -0.32
N LYS A 280 14.64 20.44 0.61
CA LYS A 280 14.64 21.90 0.45
C LYS A 280 13.74 22.37 -0.71
N ARG A 281 12.75 21.55 -1.07
CA ARG A 281 11.76 21.80 -2.12
C ARG A 281 10.36 21.49 -1.59
N ASP A 282 9.35 22.18 -2.10
CA ASP A 282 7.97 21.81 -1.82
C ASP A 282 7.68 20.45 -2.48
N PHE A 283 6.84 19.64 -1.82
CA PHE A 283 6.35 18.41 -2.41
C PHE A 283 5.49 18.75 -3.62
N GLU A 284 5.78 18.13 -4.76
CA GLU A 284 5.15 18.50 -6.01
C GLU A 284 3.64 18.24 -5.96
N GLN A 285 2.83 19.26 -6.28
CA GLN A 285 1.37 19.16 -6.33
C GLN A 285 0.94 19.26 -7.80
N ASP A 286 0.60 18.13 -8.41
CA ASP A 286 -0.08 18.09 -9.72
C ASP A 286 -1.51 17.58 -9.50
N PRO A 287 -2.52 18.47 -9.53
CA PRO A 287 -3.91 18.10 -9.26
C PRO A 287 -4.39 16.96 -10.16
N LEU A 288 -3.93 16.93 -11.41
CA LEU A 288 -4.30 15.90 -12.37
C LEU A 288 -3.69 14.54 -12.02
N THR A 289 -2.43 14.49 -11.60
CA THR A 289 -1.81 13.27 -11.09
C THR A 289 -2.53 12.74 -9.86
N ARG A 290 -2.87 13.63 -8.92
CA ARG A 290 -3.60 13.25 -7.70
C ARG A 290 -5.00 12.71 -8.00
N GLU A 291 -5.77 13.43 -8.83
CA GLU A 291 -7.09 13.02 -9.31
C GLU A 291 -7.06 11.64 -9.97
N MET A 292 -6.08 11.39 -10.84
CA MET A 292 -5.92 10.10 -11.51
C MET A 292 -5.47 8.98 -10.55
N GLY A 293 -4.66 9.31 -9.54
CA GLY A 293 -4.31 8.40 -8.44
C GLY A 293 -5.55 7.91 -7.69
N TRP A 294 -6.43 8.83 -7.27
CA TRP A 294 -7.71 8.49 -6.65
C TRP A 294 -8.56 7.60 -7.54
N PHE A 295 -8.81 8.07 -8.76
CA PHE A 295 -9.66 7.36 -9.71
C PHE A 295 -9.22 5.90 -9.86
N ASN A 296 -7.91 5.67 -10.02
CA ASN A 296 -7.41 4.33 -10.28
C ASN A 296 -7.28 3.48 -9.02
N HIS A 297 -6.94 4.03 -7.86
CA HIS A 297 -6.99 3.25 -6.64
C HIS A 297 -8.41 2.74 -6.36
N TYR A 298 -9.42 3.59 -6.47
CA TYR A 298 -10.81 3.16 -6.29
C TYR A 298 -11.26 2.23 -7.41
N LEU A 299 -10.90 2.51 -8.66
CA LEU A 299 -11.19 1.57 -9.73
C LEU A 299 -10.54 0.21 -9.41
N TYR A 300 -9.26 0.15 -9.09
CA TYR A 300 -8.57 -1.09 -8.74
C TYR A 300 -9.14 -1.80 -7.52
N ALA A 301 -9.44 -1.07 -6.43
CA ALA A 301 -10.11 -1.61 -5.26
C ALA A 301 -11.43 -2.27 -5.66
N SER A 302 -12.24 -1.61 -6.50
CA SER A 302 -13.52 -2.16 -6.98
C SER A 302 -13.31 -3.41 -7.83
N LEU A 303 -12.23 -3.45 -8.61
CA LEU A 303 -11.86 -4.60 -9.45
C LEU A 303 -11.10 -5.69 -8.67
N SER A 304 -10.75 -5.46 -7.40
CA SER A 304 -10.02 -6.44 -6.61
C SER A 304 -10.93 -7.64 -6.40
N LYS A 305 -10.54 -8.77 -7.02
CA LYS A 305 -11.25 -10.05 -6.91
C LYS A 305 -11.51 -10.46 -5.47
N TYR A 306 -10.78 -9.89 -4.51
CA TYR A 306 -11.04 -10.07 -3.09
C TYR A 306 -12.47 -9.64 -2.69
N ALA A 307 -12.92 -8.44 -3.06
CA ALA A 307 -14.28 -7.97 -2.73
C ALA A 307 -15.37 -8.84 -3.38
N ILE A 308 -15.14 -9.25 -4.62
CA ILE A 308 -16.06 -10.03 -5.45
C ILE A 308 -16.12 -11.48 -4.98
N ARG A 309 -14.97 -12.11 -4.71
CA ARG A 309 -14.85 -13.51 -4.25
C ARG A 309 -15.39 -13.70 -2.83
N HIS A 310 -15.27 -12.69 -1.97
CA HIS A 310 -15.82 -12.74 -0.61
C HIS A 310 -17.27 -12.23 -0.53
N LYS A 311 -17.94 -12.01 -1.68
CA LYS A 311 -19.36 -11.60 -1.79
C LYS A 311 -19.71 -10.42 -0.87
N ARG A 312 -18.97 -9.31 -0.98
CA ARG A 312 -19.14 -8.14 -0.10
C ARG A 312 -19.84 -6.98 -0.80
N PRO A 313 -21.19 -6.95 -0.83
CA PRO A 313 -21.93 -5.95 -1.60
C PRO A 313 -21.66 -4.50 -1.15
N GLY A 314 -21.46 -4.27 0.16
CA GLY A 314 -21.17 -2.92 0.69
C GLY A 314 -19.86 -2.33 0.14
N PHE A 315 -18.82 -3.14 -0.02
CA PHE A 315 -17.54 -2.69 -0.57
C PHE A 315 -17.70 -2.25 -2.03
N THR A 316 -18.41 -3.04 -2.84
CA THR A 316 -18.68 -2.71 -4.24
C THR A 316 -19.44 -1.39 -4.41
N GLN A 317 -20.40 -1.09 -3.55
CA GLN A 317 -21.18 0.17 -3.61
C GLN A 317 -20.37 1.39 -3.21
N VAL A 318 -19.58 1.29 -2.13
CA VAL A 318 -18.70 2.38 -1.69
C VAL A 318 -17.68 2.70 -2.76
N THR A 319 -17.04 1.68 -3.33
CA THR A 319 -16.03 1.92 -4.36
C THR A 319 -16.63 2.43 -5.66
N LYS A 320 -17.82 1.95 -6.06
CA LYS A 320 -18.61 2.54 -7.15
C LYS A 320 -18.86 4.03 -6.92
N HIS A 321 -19.36 4.38 -5.73
CA HIS A 321 -19.65 5.77 -5.37
C HIS A 321 -18.40 6.64 -5.49
N ARG A 322 -17.24 6.18 -5.00
CA ARG A 322 -15.97 6.90 -5.10
C ARG A 322 -15.48 7.09 -6.52
N VAL A 323 -15.54 6.04 -7.36
CA VAL A 323 -15.20 6.17 -8.78
C VAL A 323 -16.07 7.24 -9.44
N MET A 324 -17.39 7.23 -9.20
CA MET A 324 -18.29 8.22 -9.78
C MET A 324 -18.09 9.63 -9.20
N GLN A 325 -17.69 9.74 -7.93
CA GLN A 325 -17.35 11.02 -7.33
C GLN A 325 -16.16 11.65 -8.06
N VAL A 326 -15.06 10.90 -8.24
CA VAL A 326 -13.89 11.41 -8.99
C VAL A 326 -14.27 11.77 -10.42
N VAL A 327 -15.08 10.95 -11.11
CA VAL A 327 -15.52 11.22 -12.48
C VAL A 327 -16.30 12.54 -12.60
N ARG A 328 -17.11 12.88 -11.59
CA ARG A 328 -18.03 14.02 -11.64
C ARG A 328 -17.46 15.29 -11.00
N GLU A 329 -16.66 15.13 -9.96
CA GLU A 329 -16.15 16.22 -9.11
C GLU A 329 -14.65 16.48 -9.34
N GLY A 330 -13.91 15.51 -9.89
CA GLY A 330 -12.45 15.58 -10.08
C GLY A 330 -11.64 15.40 -8.79
N GLU A 331 -12.32 15.22 -7.66
CA GLU A 331 -11.72 14.98 -6.36
C GLU A 331 -12.58 14.06 -5.51
N VAL A 332 -12.00 13.55 -4.42
CA VAL A 332 -12.76 12.83 -3.40
C VAL A 332 -12.91 13.72 -2.19
N ASP A 333 -14.16 14.08 -1.88
CA ASP A 333 -14.48 14.70 -0.60
C ASP A 333 -14.29 13.65 0.51
N THR A 334 -13.15 13.76 1.20
CA THR A 334 -12.79 12.92 2.33
C THR A 334 -13.60 13.26 3.58
N LYS A 335 -14.20 14.46 3.68
CA LYS A 335 -15.09 14.85 4.79
C LYS A 335 -16.48 14.23 4.63
N LYS A 336 -17.08 14.30 3.44
CA LYS A 336 -18.36 13.60 3.12
C LYS A 336 -18.31 12.09 3.26
N PHE A 337 -17.10 11.50 3.23
CA PHE A 337 -16.91 10.09 3.59
C PHE A 337 -17.51 9.75 4.95
N PHE A 338 -17.34 10.67 5.91
CA PHE A 338 -17.77 10.49 7.28
C PHE A 338 -19.27 10.80 7.47
N GLU A 339 -19.86 11.64 6.64
CA GLU A 339 -21.31 11.88 6.65
C GLU A 339 -22.08 10.63 6.18
N ILE A 340 -21.54 9.87 5.22
CA ILE A 340 -22.04 8.53 4.87
C ILE A 340 -21.77 7.51 6.00
N ARG A 341 -20.74 7.73 6.85
CA ARG A 341 -20.51 6.97 8.09
C ARG A 341 -21.44 7.36 9.23
N GLY A 342 -22.21 8.45 9.13
CA GLY A 342 -23.11 8.84 10.21
C GLY A 342 -23.85 10.15 10.01
N ASP A 343 -25.04 10.07 9.41
CA ASP A 343 -26.13 10.99 9.73
C ASP A 343 -27.45 10.29 10.14
N LYS A 344 -27.43 8.95 10.20
CA LYS A 344 -28.44 8.15 10.92
C LYS A 344 -27.79 6.84 11.30
N GLY A 345 -27.36 6.67 12.56
CA GLY A 345 -27.19 5.43 13.36
C GLY A 345 -27.07 4.05 12.68
N VAL A 346 -26.63 4.00 11.44
CA VAL A 346 -26.38 2.87 10.59
C VAL A 346 -24.94 3.11 10.20
N ILE A 347 -24.07 2.79 11.16
CA ILE A 347 -22.85 2.10 10.80
C ILE A 347 -23.31 1.09 9.76
N ILE A 348 -22.92 1.23 8.49
CA ILE A 348 -23.09 0.12 7.56
C ILE A 348 -22.40 -1.02 8.32
N PRO A 349 -23.12 -2.05 8.81
CA PRO A 349 -22.52 -3.06 9.68
C PRO A 349 -21.34 -3.74 8.96
N GLU A 350 -21.32 -3.64 7.63
CA GLU A 350 -20.24 -4.09 6.77
C GLU A 350 -18.96 -3.24 6.84
N TYR A 351 -19.00 -1.95 7.20
CA TYR A 351 -17.78 -1.11 7.33
C TYR A 351 -17.12 -1.24 8.70
N GLN A 352 -17.90 -1.38 9.78
CA GLN A 352 -17.34 -1.80 11.07
C GLN A 352 -16.79 -3.21 10.97
N ARG A 353 -17.44 -4.10 10.21
CA ARG A 353 -16.84 -5.39 9.83
C ARG A 353 -15.59 -5.25 8.97
N ILE A 354 -15.44 -4.24 8.10
CA ILE A 354 -14.20 -4.00 7.33
C ILE A 354 -13.07 -3.52 8.26
N VAL A 355 -13.38 -2.72 9.29
CA VAL A 355 -12.41 -2.28 10.31
C VAL A 355 -12.06 -3.44 11.26
N GLU A 356 -13.05 -4.16 11.79
CA GLU A 356 -12.94 -5.43 12.54
C GLU A 356 -12.32 -6.58 11.71
N MET A 357 -12.06 -6.35 10.42
CA MET A 357 -11.44 -7.30 9.51
C MET A 357 -9.95 -7.04 9.28
N TYR A 358 -9.48 -5.82 9.51
CA TYR A 358 -8.05 -5.53 9.62
C TYR A 358 -7.53 -5.92 11.01
N GLU A 359 -8.44 -6.05 11.99
CA GLU A 359 -8.26 -6.93 13.13
C GLU A 359 -8.38 -8.37 12.61
N LEU A 360 -7.24 -9.07 12.43
CA LEU A 360 -7.31 -10.52 12.34
C LEU A 360 -8.04 -11.03 13.59
N PRO A 361 -8.78 -12.15 13.54
CA PRO A 361 -9.22 -12.85 14.73
C PRO A 361 -7.98 -13.45 15.42
N GLY A 362 -7.21 -12.61 16.09
CA GLY A 362 -6.38 -13.00 17.21
C GLY A 362 -7.31 -13.12 18.40
N ASP A 363 -7.44 -14.33 18.92
CA ASP A 363 -8.03 -14.62 20.22
C ASP A 363 -9.55 -14.41 20.33
N LYS A 364 -10.31 -15.25 19.60
CA LYS A 364 -11.48 -15.87 20.22
C LYS A 364 -11.17 -17.35 20.43
N GLN A 365 -10.68 -17.65 21.64
CA GLN A 365 -10.62 -19.01 22.18
C GLN A 365 -12.01 -19.63 22.23
#